data_AF-E9HYL7-F1
#
_entry.id   AF-E9HYL7-F1
#
_cell.length_a   1.000
_cell.length_b   1.000
_cell.length_c   1.000
_cell.angle_alpha   90.00
_cell.angle_beta   90.00
_cell.angle_gamma   90.00
#
_symmetry.space_group_name_H-M   'P 1'
#
loop_
_entity.id
_entity.type
_entity.pdbx_description
1 polymer ?
#
loop_
_entity_poly.entity_id
_entity_poly.type
_entity_poly.pdbx_seq_one_letter_code
_entity_poly.pdbx_strand_id
1 'polypeptide(L)' 'GGSDDWAKSVGIKYSYTFELADTGKYGFILPASQILPVSQDFFPALDVFATEV' A
#
# COMPACT_ATOMS: atom_id res chain seq x y z
N GLY A 1 0.28 -6.12 -17.56
CA GLY A 1 1.17 -5.07 -17.06
C GLY A 1 0.37 -4.27 -16.08
N GLY A 2 0.83 -4.22 -14.83
CA GLY A 2 0.20 -3.42 -13.79
C GLY A 2 0.32 -1.92 -14.07
N SER A 3 -0.44 -1.10 -13.33
CA SER A 3 -0.30 0.35 -13.40
C SER A 3 1.09 0.81 -12.93
N ASP A 4 1.66 0.11 -11.95
CA ASP A 4 3.01 0.31 -11.44
C ASP A 4 4.08 0.00 -12.49
N ASP A 5 3.96 -1.11 -13.24
CA ASP A 5 4.83 -1.44 -14.38
C ASP A 5 4.77 -0.36 -15.46
N TRP A 6 3.55 0.10 -15.79
CA TRP A 6 3.36 1.16 -16.78
C TRP A 6 4.01 2.47 -16.32
N ALA A 7 3.76 2.89 -15.07
CA ALA A 7 4.38 4.07 -14.48
C ALA A 7 5.91 3.99 -14.53
N LYS A 8 6.47 2.80 -14.24
CA LYS A 8 7.92 2.55 -14.34
C LYS A 8 8.41 2.67 -15.78
N SER A 9 7.66 2.16 -16.76
CA SER A 9 8.01 2.20 -18.18
C SER A 9 8.05 3.61 -18.79
N VAL A 10 7.26 4.55 -18.25
CA VAL A 10 7.23 5.95 -18.69
C VAL A 10 8.19 6.86 -17.92
N GLY A 11 9.08 6.27 -17.11
CA GLY A 11 10.18 6.98 -16.46
C GLY A 11 9.93 7.41 -15.01
N ILE A 12 8.83 7.00 -14.38
CA ILE A 12 8.63 7.24 -12.94
C ILE A 12 9.57 6.30 -12.17
N LYS A 13 10.56 6.89 -11.49
CA LYS A 13 11.65 6.13 -10.85
C LYS A 13 11.14 5.20 -9.75
N TYR A 14 10.22 5.68 -8.93
CA TYR A 14 9.67 4.98 -7.78
C TYR A 14 8.21 4.67 -8.03
N SER A 15 7.91 3.40 -8.25
CA SER A 15 6.57 2.90 -8.60
C SER A 15 6.33 1.64 -7.79
N TYR A 16 5.35 1.68 -6.89
CA TYR A 16 5.10 0.65 -5.88
C TYR A 16 3.60 0.44 -5.71
N THR A 17 3.23 -0.80 -5.42
CA THR A 17 1.86 -1.20 -5.09
C THR A 17 1.83 -1.70 -3.65
N PHE A 18 0.95 -1.13 -2.83
CA PHE A 18 0.74 -1.55 -1.45
C PHE A 18 -0.60 -2.29 -1.33
N GLU A 19 -0.52 -3.54 -0.89
CA GLU A 19 -1.70 -4.35 -0.55
C GLU A 19 -1.84 -4.34 0.97
N LEU A 20 -2.96 -3.82 1.47
CA LEU A 20 -3.19 -3.64 2.90
C LEU A 20 -3.69 -4.94 3.56
N ALA A 21 -3.91 -4.88 4.88
CA ALA A 21 -4.44 -6.02 5.63
C ALA A 21 -5.82 -6.50 5.11
N ASP A 22 -6.22 -7.74 5.35
CA ASP A 22 -5.48 -8.81 6.04
C ASP A 22 -4.88 -9.83 5.05
N THR A 23 -4.41 -10.97 5.56
CA THR A 23 -3.80 -12.03 4.74
C THR A 23 -4.79 -13.11 4.29
N GLY A 24 -6.09 -12.78 4.23
CA GLY A 24 -7.13 -13.64 3.66
C GLY A 24 -8.15 -14.21 4.65
N LYS A 25 -8.18 -13.73 5.90
CA LYS A 25 -9.25 -14.11 6.84
C LYS A 25 -10.56 -13.39 6.50
N TYR A 26 -10.48 -12.10 6.25
CA TYR A 26 -11.59 -11.26 5.80
C TYR A 26 -11.39 -10.79 4.35
N GLY A 27 -10.14 -10.60 3.91
CA GLY A 27 -9.83 -10.13 2.56
C GLY A 27 -10.56 -8.84 2.22
N PHE A 28 -11.28 -8.81 1.10
CA PHE A 28 -12.00 -7.62 0.62
C PHE A 28 -13.16 -7.16 1.53
N ILE A 29 -13.63 -8.00 2.47
CA ILE A 29 -14.69 -7.66 3.42
C ILE A 29 -14.15 -7.45 4.84
N LEU A 30 -12.97 -6.82 4.94
CA LEU A 30 -12.35 -6.45 6.21
C LEU A 30 -13.34 -5.62 7.08
N PRO A 31 -13.52 -5.95 8.37
CA PRO A 31 -14.45 -5.23 9.23
C PRO A 31 -14.12 -3.74 9.34
N ALA A 32 -15.14 -2.88 9.40
CA ALA A 32 -14.96 -1.43 9.53
C ALA A 32 -14.14 -1.02 10.78
N SER A 33 -14.15 -1.85 11.82
CA SER A 33 -13.31 -1.66 13.02
C SER A 33 -11.81 -1.77 12.75
N GLN A 34 -11.39 -2.32 11.60
CA GLN A 34 -10.00 -2.42 11.18
C GLN A 34 -9.52 -1.22 10.34
N ILE A 35 -10.41 -0.31 9.91
CA ILE A 35 -10.02 0.85 9.09
C ILE A 35 -8.96 1.70 9.81
N LEU A 36 -9.22 2.07 11.06
CA LEU A 36 -8.31 2.89 11.85
C LEU A 36 -7.01 2.13 12.19
N PRO A 37 -7.05 0.87 12.69
CA PRO A 37 -5.85 0.07 12.90
C PRO A 37 -4.94 -0.04 11.67
N VAL A 38 -5.51 -0.36 10.50
CA VAL A 38 -4.73 -0.50 9.25
C VAL A 38 -4.09 0.83 8.85
N SER A 39 -4.82 1.93 9.01
CA SER A 39 -4.30 3.26 8.71
C SER A 39 -3.16 3.65 9.66
N GLN A 40 -3.33 3.40 10.97
CA GLN A 40 -2.33 3.72 11.99
C GLN A 40 -1.04 2.91 11.85
N ASP A 41 -1.11 1.72 11.26
CA ASP A 41 0.06 0.91 10.92
C ASP A 41 0.70 1.39 9.60
N PHE A 42 -0.10 1.64 8.57
CA PHE A 42 0.39 1.95 7.22
C PHE A 42 1.03 3.35 7.10
N PHE A 43 0.40 4.41 7.62
CA PHE A 43 0.90 5.77 7.40
C PHE A 43 2.30 6.03 7.98
N PRO A 44 2.64 5.58 9.20
CA PRO A 44 4.02 5.70 9.69
C PRO A 44 5.03 4.94 8.84
N ALA A 45 4.67 3.76 8.32
CA ALA A 45 5.54 3.01 7.41
C ALA A 45 5.72 3.74 6.07
N LEU A 46 4.66 4.36 5.56
CA LEU A 46 4.71 5.19 4.36
C LEU A 46 5.61 6.42 4.55
N ASP A 47 5.55 7.09 5.71
CA ASP A 47 6.41 8.23 6.03
C ASP A 47 7.90 7.83 6.01
N VAL A 48 8.26 6.71 6.64
CA VAL A 48 9.64 6.19 6.61
C VAL A 48 10.05 5.77 5.20
N PHE A 49 9.15 5.13 4.45
CA PHE A 49 9.41 4.77 3.07
C PHE A 49 9.68 6.00 2.20
N ALA A 50 8.88 7.05 2.36
CA ALA A 50 8.99 8.31 1.63
C ALA A 50 10.32 9.04 1.88
N THR A 51 10.97 8.84 3.03
CA THR A 51 12.28 9.43 3.30
C THR A 51 13.43 8.72 2.57
N GLU A 52 13.21 7.49 2.10
CA GLU A 52 14.24 6.64 1.48
C GLU A 52 14.15 6.60 -0.06
N VAL A 53 13.14 7.24 -0.66
CA VAL A 53 12.91 7.28 -2.12
C VAL A 53 13.24 8.64 -2.72
#